data_AF-K1QDU1-F1
#
_entry.id   AF-K1QDU1-F1
#
_cell.length_a   1.000
_cell.length_b   1.000
_cell.length_c   1.000
_cell.angle_alpha   90.00
_cell.angle_beta   90.00
_cell.angle_gamma   90.00
#
_symmetry.space_group_name_H-M   'P 1'
#
loop_
_entity.id
_entity.type
_entity.pdbx_description
1 polymer ?
#
loop_
_entity_poly.entity_id
_entity_poly.type
_entity_poly.pdbx_seq_one_letter_code
_entity_poly.pdbx_strand_id
1 'polypeptide(L)'
;MFGTMYNNCRHGSQNYELFQWLYYYGIYFFDLPCFNKCSRHNLSLYQALVDLHTMANDLIRPAVTLYRETDPKIDMMAPVTTMNRIAQVACERIILMMNNTGLVKERRLSSMNQVLTYLIGRHDDIGLSGDRGDLYRRKLAEQIFLAFAINGVDHNNVVVIVESAIQLEQETRRILMGSANTRFSAPGVRIDEQVLNILARIAEIF
;
A
#
# COMPACT_ATOMS: atom_id res chain seq x y z
N MET A 1 43.66 -5.79 35.11
CA MET A 1 43.11 -5.66 36.47
C MET A 1 41.76 -4.97 36.36
N PHE A 2 40.77 -5.63 35.75
CA PHE A 2 39.40 -5.14 35.60
C PHE A 2 38.53 -6.10 36.40
N GLY A 3 38.22 -5.72 37.63
CA GLY A 3 37.47 -6.53 38.56
C GLY A 3 36.93 -5.63 39.66
N THR A 4 35.67 -5.87 40.00
CA THR A 4 34.94 -5.30 41.14
C THR A 4 34.49 -3.84 41.01
N MET A 5 33.36 -3.64 40.31
CA MET A 5 32.16 -2.99 40.90
C MET A 5 30.89 -3.24 40.06
N TYR A 6 30.75 -4.47 39.55
CA TYR A 6 29.45 -5.03 39.20
C TYR A 6 28.83 -5.57 40.48
N ASN A 7 28.16 -4.72 41.26
CA ASN A 7 27.15 -5.11 42.26
C ASN A 7 26.69 -3.85 43.01
N ASN A 8 25.61 -3.23 42.53
CA ASN A 8 24.54 -2.65 43.36
C ASN A 8 23.56 -1.81 42.51
N CYS A 9 23.05 -2.38 41.42
CA CYS A 9 21.88 -1.85 40.72
C CYS A 9 20.97 -3.00 40.28
N ARG A 10 20.52 -3.80 41.25
CA ARG A 10 19.27 -4.58 41.11
C ARG A 10 18.16 -3.74 41.70
N HIS A 11 17.54 -2.89 40.88
CA HIS A 11 16.12 -2.51 40.88
C HIS A 11 15.94 -1.26 40.01
N GLY A 12 15.14 -1.38 38.95
CA GLY A 12 14.67 -0.25 38.13
C GLY A 12 15.20 -0.24 36.70
N SER A 13 14.59 -1.04 35.81
CA SER A 13 14.94 -1.18 34.39
C SER A 13 14.56 0.01 33.48
N GLN A 14 14.33 1.21 34.03
CA GLN A 14 14.02 2.42 33.24
C GLN A 14 15.18 3.42 33.20
N ASN A 15 16.13 3.35 34.14
CA ASN A 15 17.22 4.32 34.22
C ASN A 15 18.41 3.99 33.31
N TYR A 16 18.51 2.75 32.82
CA TYR A 16 19.61 2.31 31.94
C TYR A 16 19.45 2.82 30.49
N GLU A 17 18.23 2.89 29.97
CA GLU A 17 17.97 3.38 28.60
C GLU A 17 18.13 4.90 28.51
N LEU A 18 17.76 5.63 29.58
CA LEU A 18 17.97 7.07 29.67
C LEU A 18 19.47 7.43 29.67
N PHE A 19 20.28 6.60 30.33
CA PHE A 19 21.73 6.76 30.39
C PHE A 19 22.41 6.55 29.01
N GLN A 20 21.94 5.59 28.21
CA GLN A 20 22.42 5.39 26.84
C GLN A 20 22.01 6.54 25.90
N TRP A 21 20.81 7.09 26.08
CA TRP A 21 20.31 8.20 25.25
C TRP A 21 21.10 9.50 25.47
N LEU A 22 21.45 9.81 26.72
CA LEU A 22 22.23 11.00 27.07
C LEU A 22 23.69 10.91 26.58
N TYR A 23 24.25 9.70 26.51
CA TYR A 23 25.59 9.45 25.99
C TYR A 23 25.69 9.66 24.47
N TYR A 24 24.62 9.35 23.72
CA TYR A 24 24.58 9.47 22.26
C TYR A 24 24.54 10.93 21.76
N TYR A 25 24.03 11.86 22.57
CA TYR A 25 23.91 13.29 22.23
C TYR A 25 25.03 14.17 22.82
N GLY A 26 26.14 13.58 23.28
CA GLY A 26 27.34 14.34 23.66
C GLY A 26 27.26 15.09 24.99
N ILE A 27 26.34 14.71 25.89
CA ILE A 27 26.31 15.24 27.25
C ILE A 27 27.28 14.43 28.10
N TYR A 28 28.54 14.87 28.16
CA TYR A 28 29.55 14.26 29.04
C TYR A 28 29.24 14.57 30.51
N PHE A 29 28.79 13.58 31.26
CA PHE A 29 28.93 13.62 32.72
C PHE A 29 30.40 13.43 33.04
N PHE A 30 31.05 14.50 33.52
CA PHE A 30 32.36 14.37 34.16
C PHE A 30 32.21 13.45 35.39
N ASP A 31 33.00 12.38 35.42
CA ASP A 31 33.28 11.59 36.61
C ASP A 31 33.59 12.54 37.78
N LEU A 32 32.76 12.55 38.80
CA LEU A 32 32.98 13.30 40.03
C LEU A 32 33.13 12.35 41.22
N PRO A 33 34.27 11.64 41.36
CA PRO A 33 34.65 11.00 42.61
C PRO A 33 35.31 11.99 43.60
N CYS A 34 35.05 13.29 43.47
CA CYS A 34 35.66 14.32 44.32
C CYS A 34 34.66 15.43 44.72
N PHE A 35 33.52 15.08 45.30
CA PHE A 35 32.59 16.09 45.86
C PHE A 35 32.22 15.88 47.33
N ASN A 36 33.08 15.20 48.10
CA ASN A 36 32.86 15.01 49.53
C ASN A 36 33.63 16.00 50.44
N LYS A 37 34.20 17.07 49.87
CA LYS A 37 34.84 18.15 50.63
C LYS A 37 34.67 19.51 49.95
N CYS A 38 33.43 19.98 49.85
CA CYS A 38 33.20 21.41 49.70
C CYS A 38 31.95 21.83 50.46
N SER A 39 32.20 22.54 51.56
CA SER A 39 31.42 23.57 52.24
C SER A 39 29.91 23.66 51.95
N ARG A 40 29.15 23.87 53.04
CA ARG A 40 27.69 24.13 53.16
C ARG A 40 27.18 25.36 52.37
N HIS A 41 27.73 25.70 51.20
CA HIS A 41 27.35 26.84 50.38
C HIS A 41 26.84 26.47 48.98
N ASN A 42 26.80 25.18 48.61
CA ASN A 42 26.36 24.74 47.29
C ASN A 42 24.99 24.01 47.27
N LEU A 43 24.16 24.18 48.31
CA LEU A 43 22.80 23.61 48.32
C LEU A 43 21.92 24.22 47.21
N SER A 44 22.11 25.51 46.90
CA SER A 44 21.33 26.21 45.87
C SER A 44 21.67 25.74 44.46
N LEU A 45 22.95 25.48 44.18
CA LEU A 45 23.40 24.96 42.88
C LEU A 45 22.96 23.51 42.66
N TYR A 46 22.97 22.70 43.71
CA TYR A 46 22.46 21.32 43.63
C TYR A 46 20.95 21.30 43.39
N GLN A 47 20.19 22.12 44.12
CA GLN A 47 18.75 22.25 43.91
C GLN A 47 18.42 22.76 42.50
N ALA A 48 19.15 23.78 42.02
CA ALA A 48 18.98 24.31 40.67
C ALA A 48 19.29 23.28 39.58
N LEU A 49 20.29 22.41 39.77
CA LEU A 49 20.60 21.33 38.81
C LEU A 49 19.53 20.23 38.80
N VAL A 50 18.97 19.89 39.97
CA VAL A 50 17.84 18.96 40.07
C VAL A 50 16.61 19.56 39.39
N ASP A 51 16.28 20.82 39.67
CA ASP A 51 15.15 21.50 39.06
C ASP A 51 15.31 21.60 37.53
N LEU A 52 16.52 21.89 37.03
CA LEU A 52 16.81 21.94 35.59
C LEU A 52 16.69 20.56 34.93
N HIS A 53 17.12 19.49 35.62
CA HIS A 53 16.95 18.12 35.13
C HIS A 53 15.48 17.69 35.12
N THR A 54 14.70 18.11 36.11
CA THR A 54 13.28 17.80 36.21
C THR A 54 12.50 18.55 35.12
N MET A 55 12.81 19.84 34.90
CA MET A 55 12.26 20.64 33.80
C MET A 55 12.65 20.09 32.43
N ALA A 56 13.88 19.63 32.24
CA ALA A 56 14.30 18.98 31.00
C ALA A 56 13.53 17.67 30.75
N ASN A 57 13.36 16.83 31.78
CA ASN A 57 12.57 15.61 31.66
C ASN A 57 11.07 15.88 31.39
N ASP A 58 10.51 16.94 31.99
CA ASP A 58 9.13 17.37 31.76
C ASP A 58 8.90 17.99 30.38
N LEU A 59 9.95 18.51 29.72
CA LEU A 59 9.90 18.98 28.33
C LEU A 59 10.13 17.86 27.31
N ILE A 60 10.98 16.89 27.65
CA ILE A 60 11.32 15.78 26.75
C ILE A 60 10.23 14.70 26.75
N ARG A 61 9.61 14.40 27.90
CA ARG A 61 8.53 13.39 27.99
C ARG A 61 7.38 13.65 27.02
N PRO A 62 6.77 14.85 26.99
CA PRO A 62 5.68 15.17 26.07
C PRO A 62 6.11 15.07 24.62
N ALA A 63 7.33 15.53 24.30
CA ALA A 63 7.88 15.51 22.94
C ALA A 63 8.10 14.08 22.42
N VAL A 64 8.57 13.16 23.27
CA VAL A 64 8.75 11.74 22.93
C VAL A 64 7.39 11.01 22.80
N THR A 65 6.39 11.37 23.60
CA THR A 65 5.02 10.85 23.43
C THR A 65 4.35 11.40 22.17
N LEU A 66 4.52 12.68 21.84
CA LEU A 66 4.03 13.28 20.60
C LEU A 66 4.65 12.62 19.36
N TYR A 67 5.94 12.31 19.40
CA TYR A 67 6.61 11.60 18.30
C TYR A 67 6.16 10.14 18.13
N ARG A 68 5.72 9.47 19.21
CA ARG A 68 5.18 8.09 19.14
C ARG A 68 3.72 8.04 18.65
N GLU A 69 2.96 9.11 18.79
CA GLU A 69 1.55 9.17 18.36
C GLU A 69 1.36 9.58 16.89
N THR A 70 2.43 10.00 16.21
CA THR A 70 2.38 10.52 14.83
C THR A 70 2.83 9.53 13.75
N ASP A 71 2.92 8.23 14.03
CA ASP A 71 3.05 7.27 12.92
C ASP A 71 1.72 7.24 12.14
N PRO A 72 1.67 7.69 10.88
CA PRO A 72 0.45 7.67 10.11
C PRO A 72 0.00 6.22 9.97
N LYS A 73 -1.17 5.88 10.52
CA LYS A 73 -1.76 4.55 10.35
C LYS A 73 -1.92 4.29 8.85
N ILE A 74 -1.16 3.32 8.33
CA ILE A 74 -1.16 2.98 6.91
C ILE A 74 -2.56 2.50 6.53
N ASP A 75 -3.18 3.16 5.56
CA ASP A 75 -4.45 2.70 4.97
C ASP A 75 -4.16 1.49 4.07
N MET A 76 -4.36 0.30 4.63
CA MET A 76 -4.14 -0.97 3.93
C MET A 76 -5.19 -1.20 2.83
N MET A 77 -6.31 -0.46 2.82
CA MET A 77 -7.37 -0.55 1.81
C MET A 77 -7.12 0.37 0.60
N ALA A 78 -6.16 1.30 0.67
CA ALA A 78 -5.83 2.18 -0.45
C ALA A 78 -5.39 1.43 -1.72
N PRO A 79 -4.57 0.36 -1.66
CA PRO A 79 -4.24 -0.47 -2.82
C PRO A 79 -5.48 -1.15 -3.42
N VAL A 80 -6.37 -1.69 -2.58
CA VAL A 80 -7.61 -2.35 -3.04
C VAL A 80 -8.53 -1.35 -3.76
N THR A 81 -8.64 -0.15 -3.22
CA THR A 81 -9.41 0.95 -3.84
C THR A 81 -8.84 1.33 -5.19
N THR A 82 -7.50 1.40 -5.29
CA THR A 82 -6.79 1.72 -6.54
C THR A 82 -6.99 0.62 -7.58
N MET A 83 -6.83 -0.65 -7.19
CA MET A 83 -7.07 -1.80 -8.07
C MET A 83 -8.53 -1.86 -8.55
N ASN A 84 -9.51 -1.58 -7.68
CA ASN A 84 -10.91 -1.50 -8.09
C ASN A 84 -11.13 -0.41 -9.14
N ARG A 85 -10.54 0.78 -8.94
CA ARG A 85 -10.64 1.88 -9.90
C ARG A 85 -10.01 1.52 -11.24
N ILE A 86 -8.83 0.89 -11.23
CA ILE A 86 -8.17 0.38 -12.44
C ILE A 86 -9.10 -0.61 -13.16
N ALA A 87 -9.65 -1.59 -12.44
CA ALA A 87 -10.51 -2.61 -13.01
C ALA A 87 -11.78 -2.00 -13.63
N GLN A 88 -12.44 -1.06 -12.95
CA GLN A 88 -13.66 -0.41 -13.43
C GLN A 88 -13.41 0.38 -14.72
N VAL A 89 -12.41 1.26 -14.72
CA VAL A 89 -12.08 2.08 -15.90
C VAL A 89 -11.62 1.21 -17.06
N ALA A 90 -10.82 0.17 -16.79
CA ALA A 90 -10.41 -0.78 -17.81
C ALA A 90 -11.61 -1.53 -18.42
N CYS A 91 -12.55 -2.01 -17.60
CA CYS A 91 -13.78 -2.65 -18.08
C CYS A 91 -14.59 -1.72 -19.00
N GLU A 92 -14.79 -0.46 -18.59
CA GLU A 92 -15.52 0.54 -19.39
C GLU A 92 -14.86 0.78 -20.74
N ARG A 93 -13.53 0.95 -20.75
CA ARG A 93 -12.76 1.18 -21.98
C ARG A 93 -12.76 -0.05 -22.89
N ILE A 94 -12.68 -1.26 -22.35
CA ILE A 94 -12.78 -2.50 -23.13
C ILE A 94 -14.15 -2.60 -23.80
N ILE A 95 -15.25 -2.30 -23.09
CA ILE A 95 -16.59 -2.27 -23.68
C ILE A 95 -16.67 -1.25 -24.82
N LEU A 96 -16.09 -0.06 -24.64
CA LEU A 96 -16.05 0.97 -25.68
C LEU A 96 -15.25 0.51 -26.90
N MET A 97 -14.07 -0.08 -26.71
CA MET A 97 -13.26 -0.62 -27.81
C MET A 97 -14.01 -1.70 -28.58
N MET A 98 -14.69 -2.61 -27.89
CA MET A 98 -15.51 -3.64 -28.54
C MET A 98 -16.67 -3.05 -29.33
N ASN A 99 -17.38 -2.07 -28.79
CA ASN A 99 -18.43 -1.36 -29.50
C ASN A 99 -17.91 -0.65 -30.76
N ASN A 100 -16.70 -0.10 -30.69
CA ASN A 100 -16.07 0.60 -31.81
C ASN A 100 -15.55 -0.33 -32.91
N THR A 101 -15.50 -1.65 -32.70
CA THR A 101 -15.11 -2.60 -33.76
C THR A 101 -16.10 -2.63 -34.91
N GLY A 102 -17.36 -2.22 -34.70
CA GLY A 102 -18.43 -2.33 -35.69
C GLY A 102 -18.81 -3.77 -36.07
N LEU A 103 -18.25 -4.77 -35.37
CA LEU A 103 -18.52 -6.19 -35.62
C LEU A 103 -19.64 -6.76 -34.72
N VAL A 104 -19.95 -6.05 -33.64
CA VAL A 104 -21.01 -6.42 -32.70
C VAL A 104 -22.37 -6.26 -33.38
N LYS A 105 -23.24 -7.26 -33.26
CA LYS A 105 -24.59 -7.23 -33.85
C LYS A 105 -25.55 -6.32 -33.08
N GLU A 106 -25.42 -6.30 -31.76
CA GLU A 106 -26.22 -5.41 -30.92
C GLU A 106 -25.81 -3.95 -31.17
N ARG A 107 -26.77 -3.03 -31.00
CA ARG A 107 -26.51 -1.59 -31.12
C ARG A 107 -25.38 -1.11 -30.21
N ARG A 108 -25.25 -1.73 -29.03
CA ARG A 108 -24.21 -1.43 -28.04
C ARG A 108 -24.12 -2.55 -26.98
N LEU A 109 -22.91 -3.02 -26.71
CA LEU A 109 -22.56 -3.80 -25.53
C LEU A 109 -22.64 -2.93 -24.28
N SER A 110 -23.32 -3.46 -23.26
CA SER A 110 -23.55 -2.79 -21.97
C SER A 110 -22.75 -3.40 -20.83
N SER A 111 -22.16 -4.60 -21.02
CA SER A 111 -21.44 -5.31 -19.97
C SER A 111 -20.24 -6.10 -20.49
N MET A 112 -19.28 -6.34 -19.60
CA MET A 112 -18.11 -7.18 -19.87
C MET A 112 -18.47 -8.65 -20.14
N ASN A 113 -19.58 -9.14 -19.58
CA ASN A 113 -20.07 -10.49 -19.86
C ASN A 113 -20.49 -10.64 -21.33
N GLN A 114 -21.13 -9.62 -21.90
CA GLN A 114 -21.44 -9.64 -23.34
C GLN A 114 -20.15 -9.63 -24.16
N VAL A 115 -19.17 -8.78 -23.83
CA VAL A 115 -17.84 -8.79 -24.47
C VAL A 115 -17.26 -10.21 -24.46
N LEU A 116 -17.26 -10.88 -23.30
CA LEU A 116 -16.72 -12.23 -23.16
C LEU A 116 -17.47 -13.24 -24.05
N THR A 117 -18.80 -13.17 -24.14
CA THR A 117 -19.60 -14.03 -25.04
C THR A 117 -19.15 -13.91 -26.50
N TYR A 118 -18.88 -12.69 -26.98
CA TYR A 118 -18.35 -12.47 -28.33
C TYR A 118 -16.95 -13.07 -28.50
N LEU A 119 -16.05 -12.85 -27.54
CA LEU A 119 -14.67 -13.33 -27.63
C LEU A 119 -14.54 -14.86 -27.60
N ILE A 120 -15.41 -15.55 -26.85
CA ILE A 120 -15.47 -17.03 -26.80
C ILE A 120 -16.19 -17.59 -28.04
N GLY A 121 -16.89 -16.75 -28.81
CA GLY A 121 -17.63 -17.19 -30.00
C GLY A 121 -18.93 -17.96 -29.67
N ARG A 122 -19.50 -17.73 -28.47
CA ARG A 122 -20.77 -18.36 -28.03
C ARG A 122 -22.02 -17.54 -28.39
N HIS A 123 -21.87 -16.52 -29.24
CA HIS A 123 -23.01 -15.79 -29.79
C HIS A 123 -23.79 -16.70 -30.76
N ASP A 124 -25.11 -16.49 -30.92
CA ASP A 124 -26.09 -17.26 -31.73
C ASP A 124 -25.83 -17.27 -33.26
N ASP A 125 -24.57 -17.39 -33.68
CA ASP A 125 -24.13 -17.58 -35.06
C ASP A 125 -24.11 -19.08 -35.44
N ILE A 126 -25.08 -19.85 -34.94
CA ILE A 126 -25.31 -21.25 -35.32
C ILE A 126 -25.55 -21.28 -36.83
N GLY A 127 -24.58 -21.80 -37.59
CA GLY A 127 -24.68 -21.96 -39.05
C GLY A 127 -23.76 -21.07 -39.90
N LEU A 128 -22.88 -20.26 -39.32
CA LEU A 128 -21.88 -19.49 -40.06
C LEU A 128 -20.49 -20.13 -39.95
N SER A 129 -19.77 -20.25 -41.07
CA SER A 129 -18.45 -20.92 -41.13
C SER A 129 -17.32 -20.05 -40.55
N GLY A 130 -16.55 -20.60 -39.59
CA GLY A 130 -15.30 -20.02 -39.07
C GLY A 130 -15.31 -19.68 -37.58
N ASP A 131 -14.13 -19.62 -36.93
CA ASP A 131 -13.97 -19.13 -35.55
C ASP A 131 -14.13 -17.60 -35.53
N ARG A 132 -15.37 -17.12 -35.46
CA ARG A 132 -15.64 -15.69 -35.31
C ARG A 132 -15.14 -15.14 -33.98
N GLY A 133 -15.04 -15.97 -32.94
CA GLY A 133 -14.40 -15.61 -31.68
C GLY A 133 -12.98 -15.10 -31.93
N ASP A 134 -12.23 -15.78 -32.79
CA ASP A 134 -10.89 -15.37 -33.20
C ASP A 134 -10.85 -13.99 -33.88
N LEU A 135 -11.82 -13.70 -34.74
CA LEU A 135 -11.94 -12.38 -35.35
C LEU A 135 -12.19 -11.29 -34.31
N TYR A 136 -13.10 -11.52 -33.36
CA TYR A 136 -13.36 -10.57 -32.27
C TYR A 136 -12.12 -10.39 -31.38
N ARG A 137 -11.41 -11.47 -31.05
CA ARG A 137 -10.17 -11.44 -30.26
C ARG A 137 -9.08 -10.63 -30.96
N ARG A 138 -8.83 -10.88 -32.25
CA ARG A 138 -7.85 -10.11 -33.05
C ARG A 138 -8.20 -8.63 -33.08
N LYS A 139 -9.47 -8.30 -33.31
CA LYS A 139 -9.92 -6.92 -33.43
C LYS A 139 -9.84 -6.16 -32.10
N LEU A 140 -10.18 -6.81 -30.99
CA LEU A 140 -9.98 -6.22 -29.68
C LEU A 140 -8.50 -6.00 -29.36
N ALA A 141 -7.64 -6.99 -29.61
CA ALA A 141 -6.20 -6.86 -29.42
C ALA A 141 -5.61 -5.72 -30.26
N GLU A 142 -6.04 -5.60 -31.52
CA GLU A 142 -5.68 -4.49 -32.40
C GLU A 142 -6.13 -3.14 -31.84
N GLN A 143 -7.36 -3.01 -31.35
CA GLN A 143 -7.86 -1.78 -30.72
C GLN A 143 -7.06 -1.41 -29.46
N ILE A 144 -6.72 -2.38 -28.62
CA ILE A 144 -5.89 -2.16 -27.42
C ILE A 144 -4.50 -1.65 -27.82
N PHE A 145 -3.89 -2.25 -28.83
CA PHE A 145 -2.59 -1.83 -29.34
C PHE A 145 -2.65 -0.41 -29.90
N LEU A 146 -3.64 -0.11 -30.75
CA LEU A 146 -3.80 1.20 -31.38
C LEU A 146 -4.10 2.31 -30.37
N ALA A 147 -4.91 2.03 -29.34
CA ALA A 147 -5.31 3.02 -28.36
C ALA A 147 -4.22 3.28 -27.29
N PHE A 148 -3.48 2.25 -26.86
CA PHE A 148 -2.63 2.34 -25.67
C PHE A 148 -1.17 1.96 -25.90
N ALA A 149 -0.79 1.56 -27.12
CA ALA A 149 0.55 1.06 -27.46
C ALA A 149 1.04 -0.04 -26.50
N ILE A 150 0.14 -0.94 -26.10
CA ILE A 150 0.45 -2.06 -25.21
C ILE A 150 0.95 -3.23 -26.06
N ASN A 151 2.22 -3.58 -25.90
CA ASN A 151 2.82 -4.75 -26.53
C ASN A 151 2.48 -6.02 -25.72
N GLY A 152 2.40 -7.16 -26.41
CA GLY A 152 2.17 -8.46 -25.77
C GLY A 152 0.70 -8.79 -25.52
N VAL A 153 -0.24 -8.01 -26.06
CA VAL A 153 -1.66 -8.39 -26.13
C VAL A 153 -1.98 -8.87 -27.54
N ASP A 154 -2.45 -10.10 -27.67
CA ASP A 154 -2.80 -10.73 -28.93
C ASP A 154 -4.13 -11.50 -28.83
N HIS A 155 -4.52 -12.12 -29.94
CA HIS A 155 -5.76 -12.90 -30.00
C HIS A 155 -5.77 -14.16 -29.13
N ASN A 156 -4.61 -14.62 -28.65
CA ASN A 156 -4.50 -15.81 -27.81
C ASN A 156 -4.69 -15.46 -26.32
N ASN A 157 -4.27 -14.28 -25.90
CA ASN A 157 -4.29 -13.89 -24.48
C ASN A 157 -5.31 -12.80 -24.12
N VAL A 158 -5.93 -12.11 -25.10
CA VAL A 158 -6.90 -11.05 -24.84
C VAL A 158 -8.10 -11.52 -24.00
N VAL A 159 -8.51 -12.78 -24.13
CA VAL A 159 -9.59 -13.36 -23.31
C VAL A 159 -9.19 -13.40 -21.84
N VAL A 160 -7.96 -13.84 -21.54
CA VAL A 160 -7.44 -13.91 -20.17
C VAL A 160 -7.39 -12.53 -19.54
N ILE A 161 -7.04 -11.49 -20.31
CA ILE A 161 -7.01 -10.10 -19.84
C ILE A 161 -8.42 -9.62 -19.48
N VAL A 162 -9.40 -9.90 -20.35
CA VAL A 162 -10.82 -9.56 -20.12
C VAL A 162 -11.38 -10.29 -18.90
N GLU A 163 -11.13 -11.59 -18.78
CA GLU A 163 -11.55 -12.39 -17.63
C GLU A 163 -10.92 -11.89 -16.33
N SER A 164 -9.62 -11.58 -16.37
CA SER A 164 -8.90 -11.04 -15.22
C SER A 164 -9.41 -9.67 -14.80
N ALA A 165 -9.80 -8.80 -15.74
CA ALA A 165 -10.42 -7.52 -15.43
C ALA A 165 -11.75 -7.71 -14.68
N ILE A 166 -12.59 -8.63 -15.16
CA ILE A 166 -13.87 -8.97 -14.51
C ILE A 166 -13.64 -9.51 -13.10
N GLN A 167 -12.71 -10.46 -12.95
CA GLN A 167 -12.40 -11.07 -11.65
C GLN A 167 -11.84 -10.04 -10.67
N LEU A 168 -10.92 -9.18 -11.12
CA LEU A 168 -10.34 -8.13 -10.30
C LEU A 168 -11.41 -7.14 -9.81
N GLU A 169 -12.31 -6.72 -10.70
CA GLU A 169 -13.41 -5.81 -10.38
C GLU A 169 -14.33 -6.44 -9.32
N GLN A 170 -14.77 -7.68 -9.53
CA GLN A 170 -15.67 -8.38 -8.63
C GLN A 170 -15.03 -8.61 -7.25
N GLU A 171 -13.77 -9.02 -7.22
CA GLU A 171 -13.05 -9.33 -5.98
C GLU A 171 -12.82 -8.06 -5.16
N THR A 172 -12.27 -7.02 -5.79
CA THR A 172 -12.00 -5.75 -5.11
C THR A 172 -13.28 -5.05 -4.66
N ARG A 173 -14.36 -5.09 -5.46
CA ARG A 173 -15.69 -4.62 -5.05
C ARG A 173 -16.20 -5.37 -3.83
N ARG A 174 -16.11 -6.71 -3.82
CA ARG A 174 -16.53 -7.54 -2.67
C ARG A 174 -15.78 -7.15 -1.40
N ILE A 175 -14.46 -6.98 -1.49
CA ILE A 175 -13.61 -6.57 -0.38
C ILE A 175 -14.02 -5.19 0.14
N LEU A 176 -14.19 -4.21 -0.75
CA LEU A 176 -14.59 -2.85 -0.38
C LEU A 176 -15.97 -2.80 0.29
N MET A 177 -16.93 -3.61 -0.18
CA MET A 177 -18.25 -3.73 0.44
C MET A 177 -18.20 -4.36 1.84
N GLY A 178 -17.29 -5.31 2.06
CA GLY A 178 -17.11 -5.98 3.36
C GLY A 178 -16.31 -5.16 4.40
N SER A 179 -15.47 -4.23 3.94
CA SER A 179 -14.51 -3.50 4.79
C SER A 179 -14.96 -2.11 5.24
N ALA A 180 -16.28 -1.84 5.27
CA ALA A 180 -16.83 -0.53 5.63
C ALA A 180 -16.29 0.06 6.95
N ASN A 181 -15.84 -0.79 7.89
CA ASN A 181 -15.41 -0.39 9.23
C ASN A 181 -13.91 -0.60 9.53
N THR A 182 -13.12 -1.18 8.63
CA THR A 182 -11.70 -1.52 8.90
C THR A 182 -10.78 -1.21 7.73
N ARG A 183 -10.17 -0.01 7.76
CA ARG A 183 -9.19 0.43 6.75
C ARG A 183 -7.77 -0.10 6.95
N PHE A 184 -7.49 -0.65 8.13
CA PHE A 184 -6.14 -1.09 8.52
C PHE A 184 -5.87 -2.58 8.25
N SER A 185 -6.83 -3.29 7.65
CA SER A 185 -6.69 -4.70 7.30
C SER A 185 -7.35 -4.93 5.95
N ALA A 186 -6.53 -5.14 4.92
CA ALA A 186 -6.99 -5.53 3.61
C ALA A 186 -6.62 -7.00 3.33
N PRO A 187 -7.55 -7.81 2.82
CA PRO A 187 -7.19 -9.12 2.29
C PRO A 187 -6.32 -8.95 1.03
N GLY A 188 -5.39 -9.88 0.83
CA GLY A 188 -4.55 -9.89 -0.36
C GLY A 188 -5.35 -10.22 -1.62
N VAL A 189 -5.21 -9.41 -2.66
CA VAL A 189 -5.78 -9.68 -3.99
C VAL A 189 -4.72 -10.34 -4.85
N ARG A 190 -5.02 -11.53 -5.38
CA ARG A 190 -4.09 -12.25 -6.28
C ARG A 190 -4.41 -11.90 -7.72
N ILE A 191 -3.46 -11.27 -8.39
CA ILE A 191 -3.49 -11.01 -9.83
C ILE A 191 -2.07 -11.09 -10.37
N ASP A 192 -1.94 -11.57 -11.61
CA ASP A 192 -0.67 -11.54 -12.33
C ASP A 192 -0.20 -10.08 -12.55
N GLU A 193 1.06 -9.80 -12.26
CA GLU A 193 1.63 -8.45 -12.34
C GLU A 193 1.60 -7.89 -13.76
N GLN A 194 1.86 -8.74 -14.76
CA GLN A 194 1.82 -8.32 -16.16
C GLN A 194 0.38 -7.95 -16.57
N VAL A 195 -0.60 -8.74 -16.15
CA VAL A 195 -2.02 -8.44 -16.39
C VAL A 195 -2.43 -7.14 -15.69
N LEU A 196 -2.05 -6.95 -14.42
CA LEU A 196 -2.35 -5.72 -13.69
C LEU A 196 -1.74 -4.49 -14.38
N ASN A 197 -0.49 -4.59 -14.85
CA ASN A 197 0.17 -3.51 -15.60
C ASN A 197 -0.55 -3.20 -16.93
N ILE A 198 -1.04 -4.22 -17.64
CA ILE A 198 -1.86 -4.02 -18.85
C ILE A 198 -3.14 -3.28 -18.51
N LEU A 199 -3.87 -3.71 -17.47
CA LEU A 199 -5.11 -3.07 -17.04
C LEU A 199 -4.90 -1.63 -16.56
N ALA A 200 -3.82 -1.36 -15.83
CA ALA A 200 -3.45 -0.02 -15.40
C ALA A 200 -3.16 0.92 -16.58
N ARG A 201 -2.47 0.42 -17.62
CA ARG A 201 -2.23 1.17 -18.86
C ARG A 201 -3.53 1.44 -19.63
N ILE A 202 -4.41 0.45 -19.73
CA ILE A 202 -5.74 0.66 -20.32
C ILE A 202 -6.52 1.71 -19.53
N ALA A 203 -6.42 1.70 -18.20
CA ALA A 203 -7.10 2.65 -17.33
C ALA A 203 -6.48 4.06 -17.30
N GLU A 204 -5.25 4.25 -17.81
CA GLU A 204 -4.46 5.49 -17.69
C GLU A 204 -4.27 5.95 -16.23
N ILE A 205 -4.15 5.00 -15.30
CA ILE A 205 -3.89 5.28 -13.89
C ILE A 205 -2.42 4.95 -13.62
N PHE A 206 -1.63 5.97 -13.28
CA PHE A 206 -0.21 5.90 -12.94
C PHE A 206 0.00 5.91 -11.44
#